data_AF-A0A353PH85-F1
#
_entry.id   AF-A0A353PH85-F1
#
_cell.length_a   1.000
_cell.length_b   1.000
_cell.length_c   1.000
_cell.angle_alpha   90.00
_cell.angle_beta   90.00
_cell.angle_gamma   90.00
#
_symmetry.space_group_name_H-M   'P 1'
#
loop_
_entity.id
_entity.type
_entity.pdbx_description
1 polymer ?
#
loop_
_entity_poly.entity_id
_entity_poly.type
_entity_poly.pdbx_seq_one_letter_code
_entity_poly.pdbx_strand_id
1 'polypeptide(L)' 'RKKQPYEVYGQMDFDIPVGVEGDCYDRYLVRVQEMRQSNRIIRQCIDWLR' A
#
# COMPACT_ATOMS: atom_id res chain seq x y z
N ARG A 1 -1.66 -3.16 -8.69
CA ARG A 1 -2.57 -2.07 -8.30
C ARG A 1 -2.19 -0.73 -8.93
N LYS A 2 -0.91 -0.29 -8.90
CA LYS A 2 -0.51 1.00 -9.50
C LYS A 2 -0.33 0.98 -11.03
N LYS A 3 0.27 -0.10 -11.59
CA LYS A 3 0.57 -0.23 -13.03
C LYS A 3 -0.66 -0.49 -13.91
N GLN A 4 -1.67 -1.13 -13.35
CA GLN A 4 -2.99 -1.35 -13.97
C GLN A 4 -4.01 -1.01 -12.89
N PRO A 5 -4.38 0.27 -12.76
CA PRO A 5 -5.36 0.69 -11.78
C PRO A 5 -6.74 0.15 -12.18
N TYR A 6 -7.43 -0.44 -11.21
CA TYR A 6 -8.81 -0.89 -11.34
C TYR A 6 -9.65 -0.23 -10.25
N GLU A 7 -10.97 -0.14 -10.49
CA GLU A 7 -11.92 0.50 -9.58
C GLU A 7 -11.46 1.92 -9.20
N VAL A 8 -11.28 2.18 -7.91
CA VAL A 8 -10.93 3.49 -7.36
C VAL A 8 -9.45 3.54 -6.94
N TYR A 9 -8.69 2.45 -7.08
CA TYR A 9 -7.27 2.41 -6.68
C TYR A 9 -6.39 3.38 -7.47
N GLY A 10 -6.84 3.88 -8.63
CA GLY A 10 -6.15 4.93 -9.38
C GLY A 10 -6.23 6.33 -8.73
N GLN A 11 -7.20 6.54 -7.84
CA GLN A 11 -7.39 7.81 -7.12
C GLN A 11 -6.87 7.75 -5.68
N MET A 12 -6.52 6.56 -5.19
CA MET A 12 -5.97 6.34 -3.84
C MET A 12 -4.48 6.63 -3.81
N ASP A 13 -4.02 7.28 -2.74
CA ASP A 13 -2.60 7.61 -2.56
C ASP A 13 -1.92 6.59 -1.63
N PHE A 14 -1.09 5.74 -2.22
CA PHE A 14 -0.29 4.75 -1.51
C PHE A 14 1.06 4.49 -2.20
N ASP A 15 2.05 4.17 -1.37
CA ASP A 15 3.41 3.85 -1.80
C ASP A 15 3.62 2.33 -1.87
N ILE A 16 4.47 1.90 -2.81
CA ILE A 16 4.85 0.50 -2.96
C ILE A 16 6.17 0.30 -2.20
N PRO A 17 6.19 -0.45 -1.08
CA PRO A 17 7.43 -0.76 -0.40
C PRO A 17 8.28 -1.71 -1.26
N VAL A 18 9.55 -1.34 -1.48
CA VAL A 18 10.52 -2.15 -2.23
C VAL A 18 11.71 -2.40 -1.32
N GLY A 19 12.02 -3.68 -1.06
CA GLY A 19 13.23 -4.08 -0.34
C GLY A 19 14.48 -3.86 -1.19
N VAL A 20 15.63 -3.66 -0.54
CA VAL A 20 16.88 -3.28 -1.22
C VAL A 20 17.81 -4.48 -1.36
N GLU A 21 17.93 -5.31 -0.32
CA GLU A 21 18.89 -6.41 -0.23
C GLU A 21 18.27 -7.75 -0.64
N GLY A 22 16.95 -7.90 -0.52
CA GLY A 22 16.23 -9.09 -0.99
C GLY A 22 16.36 -10.32 -0.07
N ASP A 23 16.77 -10.10 1.18
CA ASP A 23 16.88 -11.15 2.19
C ASP A 23 15.51 -11.48 2.85
N CYS A 24 15.51 -12.40 3.81
CA CYS A 24 14.28 -12.77 4.52
C CYS A 24 13.75 -11.63 5.41
N TYR A 25 14.63 -10.76 5.91
CA TYR A 25 14.25 -9.65 6.78
C TYR A 25 13.58 -8.53 5.99
N ASP A 26 14.09 -8.20 4.80
CA ASP A 26 13.49 -7.26 3.87
C ASP A 26 12.09 -7.70 3.45
N ARG A 27 11.89 -9.00 3.17
CA ARG A 27 10.54 -9.52 2.86
C ARG A 27 9.59 -9.34 4.03
N TYR A 28 10.05 -9.53 5.26
CA TYR A 28 9.25 -9.27 6.46
C TYR A 28 8.92 -7.77 6.58
N LEU A 29 9.90 -6.89 6.41
CA LEU A 29 9.69 -5.44 6.49
C LEU A 29 8.74 -4.93 5.41
N VAL A 30 8.90 -5.38 4.16
CA VAL A 30 7.99 -5.06 3.05
C VAL A 30 6.55 -5.45 3.41
N ARG A 31 6.33 -6.65 3.96
CA ARG A 31 4.99 -7.10 4.39
C ARG A 31 4.41 -6.22 5.50
N VAL A 32 5.21 -5.83 6.48
CA VAL A 32 4.77 -4.92 7.55
C VAL A 32 4.41 -3.54 6.99
N GLN A 33 5.18 -3.04 6.02
CA GLN A 33 4.89 -1.76 5.36
C GLN A 33 3.62 -1.84 4.50
N GLU A 34 3.38 -2.94 3.79
CA GLU A 34 2.14 -3.17 3.03
C GLU A 34 0.89 -3.13 3.94
N MET A 35 0.98 -3.68 5.15
CA MET A 35 -0.12 -3.60 6.14
C MET A 35 -0.40 -2.15 6.57
N ARG A 36 0.66 -1.36 6.78
CA ARG A 36 0.51 0.07 7.13
C ARG A 36 -0.11 0.88 5.99
N GLN A 37 0.31 0.64 4.75
CA GLN A 37 -0.29 1.29 3.58
C GLN A 37 -1.75 0.85 3.37
N SER A 38 -2.08 -0.41 3.65
CA SER A 38 -3.47 -0.89 3.62
C SER A 38 -4.36 -0.12 4.60
N ASN A 39 -3.87 0.12 5.83
CA ASN A 39 -4.60 0.94 6.80
C ASN A 39 -4.77 2.40 6.34
N ARG A 40 -3.79 2.97 5.64
CA ARG A 40 -3.89 4.32 5.08
C ARG A 40 -4.97 4.41 4.00
N ILE A 41 -5.05 3.42 3.11
CA ILE A 41 -6.10 3.33 2.08
C ILE A 41 -7.49 3.25 2.74
N ILE A 42 -7.66 2.41 3.77
CA ILE A 42 -8.95 2.30 4.48
C ILE A 42 -9.36 3.64 5.11
N ARG A 43 -8.43 4.36 5.74
CA ARG A 43 -8.70 5.69 6.30
C ARG A 43 -9.13 6.68 5.23
N GLN A 44 -8.43 6.72 4.08
CA GLN A 44 -8.82 7.57 2.94
C GLN A 44 -10.24 7.24 2.44
N CYS A 45 -10.60 5.96 2.33
CA CYS A 45 -11.96 5.56 1.97
C CYS A 45 -13.01 6.06 2.97
N ILE A 46 -12.72 5.99 4.28
CA ILE A 46 -13.62 6.46 5.33
C ILE A 46 -13.78 7.98 5.27
N ASP A 47 -12.68 8.71 5.08
CA ASP A 47 -12.71 10.18 4.97
C ASP A 47 -13.47 10.64 3.71
N TRP A 48 -13.44 9.87 2.62
CA TRP A 48 -14.22 10.14 1.41
C TRP A 48 -15.71 9.83 1.52
N LEU A 49 -16.10 8.91 2.41
CA LEU A 49 -17.51 8.59 2.66
C LEU A 49 -18.22 9.64 3.51
N ARG A 50 -17.46 10.51 4.18
CA ARG A 50 -17.95 11.53 5.11
C ARG A 50 -18.20 12.86 4.42
#